data_AF-A0A7S3F811-F1
#
_entry.id   AF-A0A7S3F811-F1
#
_cell.length_a   1.000
_cell.length_b   1.000
_cell.length_c   1.000
_cell.angle_alpha   90.00
_cell.angle_beta   90.00
_cell.angle_gamma   90.00
#
_symmetry.space_group_name_H-M   'P 1'
#
loop_
_entity.id
_entity.type
_entity.pdbx_description
1 polymer ?
#
loop_
_entity_poly.entity_id
_entity_poly.type
_entity_poly.pdbx_seq_one_letter_code
_entity_poly.pdbx_strand_id
1 'polypeptide(L)'
;PALRGEGGEAAGARRKGRYVSSVGEAAQALRAGGLVAFPTETVYGLGAHALDADACAQVFVAKGRPRSDPLICHVADVAAAEALVELKGEALELLRRLAGDFWPGPL
;
A
#
# COMPACT_ATOMS: atom_id res chain seq x y z
N PRO A 1 33.55 18.06 -33.09
CA PRO A 1 32.15 18.33 -33.49
C PRO A 1 31.18 17.68 -32.52
N ALA A 2 30.41 18.52 -31.80
CA ALA A 2 29.33 18.16 -30.88
C ALA A 2 28.25 17.29 -31.56
N LEU A 3 27.42 16.52 -30.86
CA LEU A 3 26.27 16.94 -30.03
C LEU A 3 26.01 15.84 -28.97
N ARG A 4 26.12 16.08 -27.66
CA ARG A 4 25.03 16.52 -26.75
C ARG A 4 23.62 16.06 -27.17
N GLY A 5 23.08 15.11 -26.42
CA GLY A 5 21.65 14.91 -26.15
C GLY A 5 21.52 14.52 -24.68
N GLU A 6 21.41 15.49 -23.78
CA GLU A 6 20.14 15.81 -23.08
C GLU A 6 19.76 14.64 -22.15
N GLY A 7 20.26 14.59 -20.92
CA GLY A 7 19.93 15.62 -19.93
C GLY A 7 18.48 15.52 -19.45
N GLY A 8 17.89 14.32 -19.41
CA GLY A 8 16.62 14.08 -18.72
C GLY A 8 16.85 13.93 -17.21
N GLU A 9 17.37 14.97 -16.57
CA GLU A 9 17.33 15.10 -15.12
C GLU A 9 15.85 15.27 -14.75
N ALA A 10 15.19 14.15 -14.43
CA ALA A 10 13.90 14.18 -13.77
C ALA A 10 14.12 14.81 -12.40
N ALA A 11 14.13 16.14 -12.38
CA ALA A 11 14.03 16.96 -11.19
C ALA A 11 12.63 16.74 -10.61
N GLY A 12 12.44 15.57 -10.00
CA GLY A 12 11.28 15.25 -9.19
C GLY A 12 11.32 16.15 -7.99
N ALA A 13 10.66 17.31 -8.08
CA ALA A 13 10.40 18.16 -6.94
C ALA A 13 9.86 17.26 -5.82
N ARG A 14 10.63 17.09 -4.73
CA ARG A 14 10.15 16.39 -3.54
C ARG A 14 8.88 17.11 -3.09
N ARG A 15 7.70 16.59 -3.45
CA ARG A 15 6.45 17.06 -2.84
C ARG A 15 6.58 16.74 -1.35
N LYS A 16 6.69 17.79 -0.54
CA LYS A 16 6.59 17.65 0.91
C LYS A 16 5.21 17.05 1.19
N GLY A 17 5.19 15.90 1.87
CA GLY A 17 3.96 15.34 2.41
C GLY A 17 3.31 16.32 3.39
N ARG A 18 1.98 16.28 3.50
CA ARG A 18 1.21 17.07 4.47
C ARG A 18 0.76 16.15 5.60
N TYR A 19 0.97 16.57 6.84
CA TYR A 19 0.34 15.90 7.98
C TYR A 19 -1.17 16.10 7.93
N VAL A 20 -1.92 15.02 8.09
CA VAL A 20 -3.39 15.05 8.19
C VAL A 20 -3.79 15.05 9.66
N SER A 21 -4.88 15.76 9.99
CA SER A 21 -5.30 15.95 11.38
C SER A 21 -6.24 14.84 11.89
N SER A 22 -6.71 13.96 11.00
CA SER A 22 -7.66 12.90 11.34
C SER A 22 -7.54 11.69 10.40
N VAL A 23 -8.04 10.54 10.88
CA VAL A 23 -8.21 9.32 10.08
C VAL A 23 -9.18 9.57 8.91
N GLY A 24 -10.18 10.45 9.09
CA GLY A 24 -11.12 10.81 8.03
C GLY A 24 -10.44 11.48 6.84
N GLU A 25 -9.54 12.43 7.09
CA GLU A 25 -8.73 13.06 6.04
C GLU A 25 -7.81 12.06 5.34
N ALA A 26 -7.15 11.17 6.09
CA ALA A 26 -6.33 10.10 5.53
C ALA A 26 -7.15 9.19 4.59
N ALA A 27 -8.34 8.77 5.03
CA ALA A 27 -9.22 7.94 4.23
C ALA A 27 -9.72 8.64 2.96
N GLN A 28 -9.99 9.94 3.02
CA GLN A 28 -10.32 10.74 1.83
C GLN A 28 -9.15 10.81 0.85
N ALA A 29 -7.92 11.01 1.35
CA ALA A 29 -6.72 11.03 0.51
C ALA A 29 -6.53 9.68 -0.22
N LEU A 30 -6.70 8.55 0.47
CA LEU A 30 -6.64 7.22 -0.16
C LEU A 30 -7.72 7.04 -1.24
N ARG A 31 -8.97 7.45 -0.96
CA ARG A 31 -10.06 7.39 -1.94
C ARG A 31 -9.85 8.29 -3.16
N ALA A 32 -9.08 9.37 -3.01
CA ALA A 32 -8.72 10.27 -4.09
C ALA A 32 -7.48 9.79 -4.89
N GLY A 33 -7.01 8.55 -4.68
CA GLY A 33 -5.82 8.00 -5.34
C GLY A 33 -4.50 8.52 -4.79
N GLY A 34 -4.51 9.16 -3.62
CA GLY A 34 -3.34 9.64 -2.92
C GLY A 34 -2.65 8.56 -2.07
N LEU A 35 -1.41 8.85 -1.67
CA LEU A 35 -0.63 8.00 -0.76
C LEU A 35 -0.71 8.52 0.68
N VAL A 36 -0.80 7.60 1.64
CA VAL A 36 -0.81 7.90 3.07
C VAL A 36 0.26 7.10 3.78
N ALA A 37 1.13 7.79 4.51
CA ALA A 37 2.01 7.16 5.49
C ALA A 37 1.27 7.02 6.83
N PHE A 38 1.27 5.83 7.41
CA PHE A 38 0.60 5.56 8.68
C PHE A 38 1.43 4.63 9.58
N PRO A 39 1.36 4.78 10.91
CA PRO A 39 2.06 3.90 11.83
C PRO A 39 1.38 2.52 11.91
N THR A 40 2.18 1.47 12.07
CA THR A 40 1.75 0.15 12.56
C THR A 40 2.52 -0.19 13.84
N GLU A 41 2.25 -1.35 14.45
CA GLU A 41 3.02 -1.85 15.60
C GLU A 41 4.48 -2.19 15.22
N THR A 42 4.73 -2.51 13.95
CA THR A 42 6.04 -2.94 13.43
C THR A 42 6.82 -1.78 12.82
N VAL A 43 6.29 -1.16 11.76
CA VAL A 43 6.98 -0.12 10.98
C VAL A 43 5.98 0.88 10.40
N TYR A 44 6.44 2.04 9.96
CA TYR A 44 5.56 2.92 9.18
C TYR A 44 5.25 2.29 7.81
N GLY A 45 3.96 2.18 7.51
CA GLY A 45 3.46 1.83 6.19
C GLY A 45 3.36 3.06 5.29
N LEU A 46 3.49 2.85 3.98
CA LEU A 46 3.05 3.80 2.96
C LEU A 46 1.99 3.08 2.13
N GLY A 47 0.74 3.46 2.32
CA GLY A 47 -0.41 2.83 1.70
C GLY A 47 -1.04 3.65 0.58
N ALA A 48 -1.79 2.92 -0.23
CA ALA A 48 -2.66 3.40 -1.30
C ALA A 48 -3.97 2.60 -1.23
N HIS A 49 -4.98 2.99 -2.02
CA HIS A 49 -6.16 2.16 -2.16
C HIS A 49 -5.80 0.86 -2.91
N ALA A 50 -5.92 -0.28 -2.22
CA ALA A 50 -5.49 -1.59 -2.74
C ALA A 50 -6.25 -2.08 -3.99
N LEU A 51 -7.45 -1.56 -4.26
CA LEU A 51 -8.27 -1.92 -5.43
C LEU A 51 -8.05 -0.95 -6.61
N ASP A 52 -7.24 0.08 -6.42
CA ASP A 52 -6.87 1.05 -7.44
C ASP A 52 -5.44 0.76 -7.91
N ALA A 53 -5.32 0.24 -9.13
CA ALA A 53 -4.04 -0.14 -9.72
C ALA A 53 -3.10 1.06 -9.91
N ASP A 54 -3.63 2.24 -10.24
CA ASP A 54 -2.85 3.45 -10.46
C ASP A 54 -2.31 3.99 -9.13
N ALA A 55 -3.15 3.97 -8.08
CA ALA A 55 -2.70 4.33 -6.73
C ALA A 55 -1.62 3.37 -6.21
N CYS A 56 -1.76 2.06 -6.45
CA CYS A 56 -0.76 1.07 -6.08
C CYS A 56 0.56 1.27 -6.86
N ALA A 57 0.50 1.60 -8.15
CA ALA A 57 1.67 1.92 -8.96
C ALA A 57 2.47 3.09 -8.37
N GLN A 58 1.79 4.10 -7.80
CA GLN A 58 2.46 5.22 -7.14
C GLN A 58 3.27 4.78 -5.90
N VAL A 59 2.87 3.73 -5.17
CA VAL A 59 3.65 3.19 -4.04
C VAL A 59 5.00 2.66 -4.50
N PHE A 60 5.04 1.93 -5.62
CA PHE A 60 6.27 1.42 -6.21
C PHE A 60 7.21 2.55 -6.61
N VAL A 61 6.68 3.56 -7.30
CA VAL A 61 7.44 4.74 -7.73
C VAL A 61 7.99 5.50 -6.51
N ALA A 62 7.15 5.75 -5.51
CA ALA A 62 7.54 6.51 -4.32
C ALA A 62 8.60 5.80 -3.47
N LYS A 63 8.55 4.46 -3.37
CA LYS A 63 9.55 3.66 -2.64
C LYS A 63 10.77 3.30 -3.47
N GLY A 64 10.76 3.54 -4.78
CA GLY A 64 11.78 3.03 -5.69
C GLY A 64 11.86 1.49 -5.71
N ARG A 65 10.74 0.80 -5.48
CA ARG A 65 10.69 -0.68 -5.47
C ARG A 65 10.40 -1.24 -6.87
N PRO A 66 11.03 -2.35 -7.27
CA PRO A 66 10.63 -3.09 -8.46
C PRO A 66 9.15 -3.50 -8.38
N ARG A 67 8.44 -3.48 -9.51
CA ARG A 67 7.02 -3.91 -9.56
C ARG A 67 6.81 -5.40 -9.26
N SER A 68 7.87 -6.21 -9.33
CA SER A 68 7.86 -7.64 -9.01
C SER A 68 7.82 -7.95 -7.52
N ASP A 69 7.96 -6.94 -6.66
CA ASP A 69 8.03 -7.10 -5.20
C ASP A 69 6.65 -6.80 -4.59
N PRO A 70 5.85 -7.81 -4.21
CA PRO A 70 4.44 -7.63 -3.90
C PRO A 70 4.20 -6.67 -2.71
N LEU A 71 3.02 -6.05 -2.71
CA LEU A 71 2.54 -5.22 -1.62
C LEU A 71 1.63 -6.04 -0.69
N ILE A 72 1.66 -5.71 0.60
CA ILE A 72 0.75 -6.30 1.61
C ILE A 72 -0.55 -5.49 1.62
N CYS A 73 -1.68 -6.15 1.41
CA CYS A 73 -3.01 -5.55 1.57
C CYS A 73 -3.43 -5.60 3.04
N HIS A 74 -3.58 -4.44 3.67
CA HIS A 74 -4.12 -4.35 5.03
C HIS A 74 -5.65 -4.42 4.97
N VAL A 75 -6.25 -5.23 5.83
CA VAL A 75 -7.69 -5.42 5.96
C VAL A 75 -8.10 -5.21 7.42
N ALA A 76 -9.36 -4.83 7.64
CA ALA A 76 -9.87 -4.58 8.98
C ALA A 76 -10.23 -5.87 9.74
N ASP A 77 -10.61 -6.92 9.01
CA ASP A 77 -11.08 -8.18 9.57
C ASP A 77 -10.89 -9.35 8.57
N VAL A 78 -11.13 -10.57 9.05
CA VAL A 78 -11.02 -11.80 8.27
C VAL A 78 -12.02 -11.85 7.10
N ALA A 79 -13.21 -11.28 7.26
CA ALA A 79 -14.23 -11.30 6.21
C ALA A 79 -13.79 -10.46 4.99
N ALA A 80 -13.16 -9.31 5.24
CA ALA A 80 -12.54 -8.50 4.21
C ALA A 80 -11.37 -9.23 3.53
N ALA A 81 -10.58 -10.02 4.26
CA ALA A 81 -9.53 -10.86 3.66
C ALA A 81 -10.11 -11.92 2.73
N GLU A 82 -11.15 -12.65 3.20
CA GLU A 82 -11.82 -13.70 2.43
C GLU A 82 -12.41 -13.18 1.12
N ALA A 83 -12.90 -11.94 1.10
CA ALA A 83 -13.43 -11.31 -0.10
C ALA A 83 -12.36 -10.99 -1.17
N LEU A 84 -11.07 -11.00 -0.82
CA LEU A 84 -9.96 -10.63 -1.70
C LEU A 84 -9.15 -11.83 -2.21
N VAL A 85 -9.43 -13.05 -1.73
CA VAL A 85 -8.62 -14.23 -2.01
C VAL A 85 -9.47 -15.37 -2.57
N GLU A 86 -8.89 -16.14 -3.48
CA GLU A 86 -9.53 -17.35 -4.02
C GLU A 86 -9.10 -18.60 -3.24
N LEU A 87 -9.42 -18.65 -1.94
CA LEU A 87 -9.12 -19.80 -1.07
C LEU A 87 -10.36 -20.69 -0.85
N LYS A 88 -10.15 -22.00 -0.78
CA LYS A 88 -11.21 -23.01 -0.56
C LYS A 88 -10.70 -24.17 0.30
N GLY A 89 -11.63 -24.91 0.89
CA GLY A 89 -11.34 -26.11 1.68
C GLY A 89 -10.39 -25.82 2.84
N GLU A 90 -9.39 -26.68 3.02
CA GLU A 90 -8.42 -26.60 4.12
C GLU A 90 -7.67 -25.26 4.16
N ALA A 91 -7.38 -24.64 3.01
CA ALA A 91 -6.66 -23.37 2.97
C ALA A 91 -7.49 -22.20 3.54
N LEU A 92 -8.80 -22.19 3.30
CA LEU A 92 -9.71 -21.18 3.86
C LEU A 92 -9.88 -21.38 5.37
N GLU A 93 -9.99 -22.63 5.83
CA GLU A 93 -10.05 -22.94 7.25
C GLU A 93 -8.75 -22.58 7.99
N LEU A 94 -7.60 -22.79 7.34
CA LEU A 94 -6.30 -22.36 7.87
C LEU A 94 -6.23 -20.83 8.02
N LEU A 95 -6.66 -20.07 7.01
CA LEU A 95 -6.74 -18.61 7.08
C LEU A 95 -7.57 -18.18 8.30
N ARG A 96 -8.78 -18.72 8.45
CA ARG A 96 -9.69 -18.38 9.55
C ARG A 96 -9.07 -18.65 10.92
N ARG A 97 -8.41 -19.79 11.07
CA ARG A 97 -7.76 -20.16 12.33
C ARG A 97 -6.59 -19.24 12.66
N LEU A 98 -5.71 -18.98 11.69
CA LEU A 98 -4.59 -18.06 11.88
C LEU A 98 -5.07 -16.64 12.18
N ALA A 99 -6.07 -16.14 11.44
CA ALA A 99 -6.65 -14.84 11.70
C ALA A 99 -7.29 -14.77 13.10
N GLY A 100 -8.02 -15.81 13.52
CA GLY A 100 -8.65 -15.86 14.85
C GLY A 100 -7.65 -15.84 16.02
N ASP A 101 -6.49 -16.46 15.84
CA ASP A 101 -5.48 -16.59 16.91
C ASP A 101 -4.49 -15.40 16.94
N PHE A 102 -4.21 -14.79 15.77
CA PHE A 102 -3.12 -13.83 15.64
C PHE A 102 -3.52 -12.44 15.15
N TRP A 103 -4.76 -12.23 14.67
CA TRP A 103 -5.23 -10.91 14.25
C TRP A 103 -6.10 -10.25 15.33
N PRO A 104 -5.96 -8.93 15.57
CA PRO A 104 -4.98 -8.03 14.97
C PRO A 104 -3.57 -8.24 15.54
N GLY A 105 -2.57 -8.29 14.66
CA GLY A 105 -1.19 -8.54 15.05
C GLY A 105 -0.25 -8.66 13.86
N PRO A 106 1.05 -8.87 14.12
CA PRO A 106 2.09 -8.92 13.10
C PRO A 106 2.16 -10.29 12.40
N LEU A 107 1.03 -10.83 11.98
CA LEU A 107 0.91 -12.06 11.18
C LEU A 107 -0.17 -11.89 10.13
#